data_AF-A0A093YQP4-F1
#
_entry.id   AF-A0A093YQP4-F1
#
_cell.length_a   1.000
_cell.length_b   1.000
_cell.length_c   1.000
_cell.angle_alpha   90.00
_cell.angle_beta   90.00
_cell.angle_gamma   90.00
#
_symmetry.space_group_name_H-M   'P 1'
#
loop_
_entity.id
_entity.type
_entity.pdbx_description
1 polymer ?
#
loop_
_entity_poly.entity_id
_entity_poly.type
_entity_poly.pdbx_seq_one_letter_code
_entity_poly.pdbx_strand_id
1 'polypeptide(L)'
;MEIPEELRELRRKVLERNGGRLDDVEFTFKTGKYKHLGEATLMNRVKSHPDVGERWYPELLKQIREDQAREREEKEKANGAGAGVPKVDEATGKAVEAH
;
A
#
# COMPACT_ATOMS: atom_id res chain seq x y z
N MET A 1 9.07 -11.12 -19.96
CA MET A 1 10.13 -10.09 -19.94
C MET A 1 11.03 -10.42 -18.77
N GLU A 2 12.31 -10.70 -19.01
CA GLU A 2 13.23 -11.10 -17.95
C GLU A 2 13.89 -9.84 -17.36
N ILE A 3 13.88 -9.72 -16.03
CA ILE A 3 14.42 -8.53 -15.35
C ILE A 3 15.93 -8.75 -15.20
N PRO A 4 16.78 -7.83 -15.70
CA PRO A 4 18.24 -7.89 -15.53
C PRO A 4 18.67 -8.01 -14.07
N GLU A 5 19.72 -8.79 -13.81
CA GLU A 5 20.18 -9.10 -12.46
C GLU A 5 20.68 -7.86 -11.70
N GLU A 6 21.31 -6.92 -12.39
CA GLU A 6 21.77 -5.65 -11.81
C GLU A 6 20.62 -4.84 -11.16
N LEU A 7 19.43 -4.89 -11.76
CA LEU A 7 18.25 -4.21 -11.21
C LEU A 7 17.73 -4.91 -9.94
N ARG A 8 17.88 -6.23 -9.85
CA ARG A 8 17.51 -7.00 -8.65
C ARG A 8 18.47 -6.71 -7.50
N GLU A 9 19.76 -6.59 -7.79
CA GLU A 9 20.76 -6.19 -6.79
C GLU A 9 20.52 -4.76 -6.29
N LEU A 10 20.20 -3.83 -7.19
CA LEU A 10 19.87 -2.45 -6.82
C LEU A 10 18.67 -2.41 -5.86
N ARG A 11 17.62 -3.17 -6.15
CA ARG A 11 16.45 -3.31 -5.27
C ARG A 11 16.84 -3.82 -3.89
N ARG A 12 17.72 -4.83 -3.81
CA ARG A 12 18.18 -5.42 -2.55
C ARG A 12 18.93 -4.39 -1.69
N LYS A 13 19.90 -3.68 -2.28
CA LYS A 13 20.68 -2.63 -1.60
C LYS A 13 19.80 -1.50 -1.08
N VAL A 14 18.80 -1.12 -1.86
CA VAL A 14 17.83 -0.07 -1.50
C VAL A 14 16.92 -0.52 -0.36
N LEU A 15 16.46 -1.77 -0.36
CA LEU A 15 15.65 -2.34 0.72
C LEU A 15 16.42 -2.45 2.05
N GLU A 16 17.69 -2.88 1.99
CA GLU A 16 18.57 -2.96 3.15
C GLU A 16 18.85 -1.57 3.74
N ARG A 17 19.14 -0.57 2.89
CA ARG A 17 19.40 0.81 3.32
C ARG A 17 18.19 1.44 4.03
N ASN A 18 16.99 1.11 3.58
CA ASN A 18 15.76 1.73 4.07
C ASN A 18 15.07 0.92 5.19
N GLY A 19 15.72 -0.11 5.75
CA GLY A 19 15.21 -0.85 6.91
C GLY A 19 14.00 -1.74 6.63
N GLY A 20 13.76 -2.10 5.36
CA GLY A 20 12.61 -2.90 4.95
C GLY A 20 11.36 -2.05 4.66
N ARG A 21 10.88 -2.20 3.42
CA ARG A 21 9.72 -1.57 2.77
C ARG A 21 9.89 -0.11 2.31
N LEU A 22 10.05 0.05 1.00
CA LEU A 22 9.88 1.31 0.26
C LEU A 22 8.45 1.47 -0.29
N ASP A 23 7.57 0.54 0.03
CA ASP A 23 6.19 0.47 -0.50
C ASP A 23 5.20 1.18 0.45
N ASP A 24 5.61 2.32 1.00
CA ASP A 24 4.69 3.32 1.56
C ASP A 24 4.07 4.20 0.47
N VAL A 25 4.45 3.96 -0.79
CA VAL A 25 3.54 4.18 -1.91
C VAL A 25 2.54 3.03 -1.86
N GLU A 26 1.54 3.12 -0.97
CA GLU A 26 0.32 2.35 -1.17
C GLU A 26 -0.12 2.62 -2.61
N PHE A 27 -0.19 1.56 -3.42
CA PHE A 27 -0.79 1.65 -4.74
C PHE A 27 -2.08 2.45 -4.56
N THR A 28 -2.19 3.56 -5.30
CA THR A 28 -3.22 4.59 -5.11
C THR A 28 -4.63 3.99 -5.11
N PHE A 29 -4.80 2.75 -5.58
CA PHE A 29 -6.07 2.05 -5.60
C PHE A 29 -5.89 0.62 -5.09
N LYS A 30 -6.38 0.32 -3.88
CA LYS A 30 -6.59 -1.07 -3.45
C LYS A 30 -7.78 -1.64 -4.24
N THR A 31 -7.52 -2.60 -5.12
CA THR A 31 -8.56 -3.26 -5.91
C THR A 31 -9.63 -3.86 -4.99
N GLY A 32 -10.90 -3.54 -5.24
CA GLY A 32 -12.04 -4.06 -4.48
C GLY A 32 -12.33 -3.36 -3.14
N LYS A 33 -11.48 -2.43 -2.67
CA LYS A 33 -11.75 -1.67 -1.41
C LYS A 33 -12.78 -0.57 -1.62
N TYR A 34 -12.76 0.08 -2.78
CA TYR A 34 -13.64 1.20 -3.10
C TYR A 34 -14.44 0.91 -4.38
N LYS A 35 -15.70 1.36 -4.41
CA LYS A 35 -16.61 1.13 -5.54
C LYS A 35 -16.28 2.08 -6.70
N HIS A 36 -15.79 3.28 -6.38
CA HIS A 36 -15.46 4.31 -7.36
C HIS A 36 -14.04 4.86 -7.18
N LEU A 37 -13.45 5.30 -8.29
CA LEU A 37 -12.12 5.92 -8.32
C LEU A 37 -12.06 7.22 -7.47
N GLY A 38 -13.13 8.01 -7.51
CA GLY A 38 -13.24 9.26 -6.76
C GLY A 38 -13.18 9.03 -5.24
N GLU A 39 -13.83 7.97 -4.75
CA GLU A 39 -13.80 7.60 -3.33
C GLU A 39 -12.39 7.22 -2.89
N ALA A 40 -11.72 6.37 -3.67
CA ALA A 40 -10.34 5.98 -3.37
C ALA A 40 -9.40 7.19 -3.40
N THR A 41 -9.59 8.10 -4.37
CA THR A 41 -8.80 9.33 -4.47
C THR A 41 -9.02 10.22 -3.23
N LEU A 42 -10.27 10.41 -2.80
CA LEU A 42 -10.58 11.20 -1.61
C LEU A 42 -9.93 10.61 -0.36
N MET A 43 -10.08 9.31 -0.13
CA MET A 43 -9.53 8.62 1.04
C MET A 43 -7.99 8.75 1.09
N ASN A 44 -7.32 8.65 -0.06
CA ASN A 44 -5.88 8.85 -0.14
C ASN A 44 -5.47 10.30 0.17
N ARG A 45 -6.24 11.29 -0.30
CA ARG A 45 -5.94 12.70 -0.01
C ARG A 45 -6.09 13.03 1.47
N VAL A 46 -7.16 12.54 2.11
CA VAL A 46 -7.37 12.68 3.56
C VAL A 46 -6.27 11.97 4.34
N LYS A 47 -5.84 10.79 3.88
CA LYS A 47 -4.73 10.04 4.50
C LYS A 47 -3.40 10.78 4.43
N SER A 48 -3.05 11.36 3.29
CA SER A 48 -1.77 12.09 3.11
C SER A 48 -1.75 13.48 3.76
N HIS A 49 -2.90 14.10 3.98
CA HIS A 49 -3.03 15.44 4.57
C HIS A 49 -3.96 15.39 5.80
N PRO A 50 -3.49 14.84 6.93
CA PRO A 50 -4.31 14.67 8.11
C PRO A 50 -4.76 16.00 8.71
N ASP A 51 -3.98 17.07 8.59
CA ASP A 51 -4.33 18.43 9.03
C ASP A 51 -5.57 18.98 8.31
N VAL A 52 -5.63 18.81 6.99
CA VAL A 52 -6.81 19.16 6.18
C VAL A 52 -7.96 18.18 6.47
N GLY A 53 -7.63 16.91 6.66
CA GLY A 53 -8.56 15.86 7.04
C GLY A 53 -9.28 16.15 8.36
N GLU A 54 -8.56 16.57 9.40
CA GLU A 54 -9.14 16.91 10.71
C GLU A 54 -10.11 18.07 10.61
N ARG A 55 -9.80 19.06 9.77
CA ARG A 55 -10.64 20.26 9.62
C ARG A 55 -11.90 20.03 8.80
N TRP A 56 -11.82 19.26 7.72
CA TRP A 56 -12.90 19.15 6.72
C TRP A 56 -13.56 17.77 6.64
N TYR A 57 -12.84 16.71 7.03
CA TYR A 57 -13.28 15.31 6.92
C TYR A 57 -12.92 14.48 8.17
N PRO A 58 -13.30 14.93 9.40
CA PRO A 58 -12.85 14.29 10.64
C PRO A 58 -13.27 12.82 10.74
N GLU A 59 -14.48 12.50 10.29
CA GLU A 59 -15.00 11.12 10.33
C GLU A 59 -14.24 10.18 9.39
N LEU A 60 -13.90 10.65 8.17
CA LEU A 60 -13.12 9.86 7.22
C LEU A 60 -11.71 9.63 7.76
N LEU A 61 -11.10 10.64 8.39
CA LEU A 61 -9.79 10.49 9.01
C LEU A 61 -9.82 9.49 10.16
N LYS A 62 -10.86 9.51 11.00
CA LYS A 62 -11.05 8.52 12.06
C LYS A 62 -11.13 7.10 11.48
N GLN A 63 -11.97 6.90 10.46
CA GLN A 63 -12.09 5.61 9.79
C GLN A 63 -10.73 5.15 9.20
N ILE A 64 -9.97 6.04 8.57
CA ILE A 64 -8.65 5.73 8.03
C ILE A 64 -7.68 5.27 9.14
N ARG A 65 -7.72 5.92 10.31
CA ARG A 65 -6.88 5.54 11.46
C ARG A 65 -7.26 4.16 12.00
N GLU A 66 -8.55 3.86 12.10
CA GLU A 66 -9.06 2.54 12.52
C GLU A 66 -8.67 1.44 11.53
N ASP A 67 -8.83 1.69 10.23
CA ASP A 67 -8.38 0.80 9.17
C ASP A 67 -6.87 0.53 9.25
N GLN A 68 -6.06 1.56 9.48
CA GLN A 68 -4.60 1.41 9.63
C GLN A 68 -4.20 0.61 10.87
N ALA A 69 -4.95 0.74 11.97
CA ALA A 69 -4.72 -0.04 13.18
C ALA A 69 -5.03 -1.53 12.91
N ARG A 70 -6.19 -1.82 12.31
CA ARG A 70 -6.58 -3.18 11.93
C ARG A 70 -5.59 -3.82 10.95
N GLU A 71 -5.19 -3.09 9.90
CA GLU A 71 -4.22 -3.57 8.92
C GLU A 71 -2.82 -3.83 9.56
N ARG A 72 -2.43 -3.06 10.58
CA ARG A 72 -1.20 -3.32 11.36
C ARG A 72 -1.32 -4.59 12.20
N GLU A 73 -2.41 -4.74 12.94
CA GLU A 73 -2.65 -5.94 13.75
C GLU A 73 -2.70 -7.22 12.89
N GLU A 74 -3.34 -7.15 11.72
CA GLU A 74 -3.38 -8.26 10.76
C GLU A 74 -1.98 -8.62 10.25
N LYS A 75 -1.16 -7.61 9.91
CA LYS A 75 0.23 -7.82 9.49
C LYS A 75 1.11 -8.38 10.62
N GLU A 76 0.93 -7.91 11.84
CA GLU A 76 1.65 -8.41 13.02
C GLU A 76 1.29 -9.86 13.33
N LYS A 77 0.01 -10.23 13.23
CA LYS A 77 -0.45 -11.63 13.35
C LYS A 77 0.10 -12.51 12.23
N ALA A 78 0.13 -12.02 11.00
CA ALA A 78 0.70 -12.74 9.85
C ALA A 78 2.21 -12.96 9.99
N ASN A 79 2.96 -11.95 10.45
CA ASN A 79 4.41 -12.04 10.66
C ASN A 79 4.78 -12.88 11.90
N GLY A 80 3.93 -12.90 12.94
CA GLY A 80 4.12 -13.72 14.13
C GLY A 80 3.88 -15.22 13.90
N ALA A 81 3.16 -15.60 12.84
CA ALA A 81 2.81 -16.99 12.52
C ALA A 81 3.81 -17.68 11.55
N GLY A 82 4.85 -17.01 11.08
CA GLY A 82 5.85 -17.63 10.21
C GLY A 82 6.99 -16.70 9.83
N ALA A 83 8.21 -17.06 10.22
CA ALA A 83 9.40 -16.66 9.51
C ALA A 83 9.34 -17.26 8.09
N GLY A 84 8.77 -16.51 7.15
CA GLY A 84 8.62 -16.91 5.76
C GLY A 84 8.47 -15.68 4.91
N VAL A 85 9.49 -15.41 4.10
CA VAL A 85 9.54 -14.36 3.08
C VAL A 85 8.17 -14.23 2.40
N PRO A 86 7.53 -13.05 2.35
CA PRO A 86 6.26 -12.91 1.66
C PRO A 86 6.49 -13.23 0.18
N LYS A 87 5.88 -14.33 -0.26
CA LYS A 87 5.79 -14.68 -1.67
C LYS A 87 5.05 -13.54 -2.35
N VAL A 88 5.76 -12.80 -3.19
CA VAL A 88 5.20 -11.79 -4.08
C VAL A 88 4.10 -12.47 -4.89
N ASP A 89 2.84 -12.17 -4.58
CA ASP A 89 1.74 -12.50 -5.46
C ASP A 89 1.98 -11.74 -6.77
N GLU A 90 2.35 -12.51 -7.79
CA GLU A 90 2.46 -12.10 -9.17
C GLU A 90 1.05 -11.74 -9.68
N ALA A 91 0.57 -10.57 -9.28
CA ALA A 91 -0.64 -9.97 -9.80
C ALA A 91 -0.37 -9.63 -11.28
N THR A 92 -0.88 -10.53 -12.11
CA THR A 92 -0.82 -10.52 -13.56
C THR A 92 -1.33 -9.17 -14.06
N GLY A 93 -0.43 -8.37 -14.64
CA GLY A 93 -0.77 -7.10 -15.24
C GLY A 93 -1.68 -7.30 -16.44
N LYS A 94 -3.00 -7.18 -16.25
CA LYS A 94 -3.90 -6.88 -17.37
C LYS A 94 -3.85 -5.37 -17.61
N ALA A 95 -3.19 -5.00 -18.71
CA ALA A 95 -3.23 -3.66 -19.26
C ALA A 95 -4.68 -3.22 -19.46
N VAL A 96 -5.04 -2.06 -18.91
CA VAL A 96 -6.33 -1.43 -19.15
C VAL A 96 -6.10 -0.50 -20.35
N GLU A 97 -6.46 -0.96 -21.55
CA GLU A 97 -6.51 -0.11 -22.73
C GLU A 97 -7.67 0.89 -22.58
N ALA A 98 -7.36 2.18 -22.74
CA ALA A 98 -8.36 3.24 -22.84
C ALA A 98 -8.83 3.33 -24.29
N HIS A 99 -10.13 3.15 -24.52
CA HIS A 99 -10.79 3.48 -25.78
C HIS A 99 -12.20 4.02 -25.53
#